data_AF-A0A7S2NL00-F1
#
_entry.id   AF-A0A7S2NL00-F1
#
_cell.length_a   1.000
_cell.length_b   1.000
_cell.length_c   1.000
_cell.angle_alpha   90.00
_cell.angle_beta   90.00
_cell.angle_gamma   90.00
#
_symmetry.space_group_name_H-M   'P 1'
#
loop_
_entity.id
_entity.type
_entity.pdbx_description
1 polymer ?
#
loop_
_entity_poly.entity_id
_entity_poly.type
_entity_poly.pdbx_seq_one_letter_code
_entity_poly.pdbx_strand_id
1 'polypeptide(L)'
;FKELYDMTGCDVRIGVSDVVTRGFEYLTKDAYPNLSVAKGIRASTAIPLLFPPVLHEDRIFVDGGLVGQLPIKAFPGCQSLAFTLHTASDDADDADPDYSKASLLGYLQANADMLFSCAQHAGGDGDAHKKRVTGHKKAMQEHHGVSVVEVDCGDCSVFEAEMTAERAANIVEFGYKSIDRFLTGKD
;
A
#
# COMPACT_ATOMS: atom_id res chain seq x y z
N PHE A 1 4.29 -10.86 17.00
CA PHE A 1 3.89 -11.59 15.77
C PHE A 1 3.84 -13.09 15.98
N LYS A 2 4.65 -13.65 16.90
CA LYS A 2 4.58 -15.08 17.24
C LYS A 2 3.20 -15.49 17.73
N GLU A 3 2.49 -14.61 18.46
CA GLU A 3 1.11 -14.85 18.92
C GLU A 3 0.16 -15.31 17.80
N LEU A 4 0.16 -14.64 16.64
CA LEU A 4 -0.74 -14.96 15.53
C LEU A 4 -0.33 -16.24 14.81
N TYR A 5 0.99 -16.46 14.68
CA TYR A 5 1.53 -17.69 14.12
C TYR A 5 1.15 -18.90 14.99
N ASP A 6 1.29 -18.79 16.30
CA ASP A 6 0.92 -19.87 17.24
C ASP A 6 -0.59 -20.16 17.20
N MET A 7 -1.43 -19.14 16.95
CA MET A 7 -2.89 -19.29 16.85
C MET A 7 -3.38 -19.88 15.53
N THR A 8 -2.74 -19.54 14.41
CA THR A 8 -3.28 -19.79 13.05
C THR A 8 -2.39 -20.67 12.18
N GLY A 9 -1.10 -20.78 12.50
CA GLY A 9 -0.08 -21.37 11.64
C GLY A 9 0.35 -20.49 10.46
N CYS A 10 -0.27 -19.32 10.26
CA CYS A 10 0.05 -18.42 9.15
C CYS A 10 1.29 -17.55 9.48
N ASP A 11 2.31 -17.60 8.62
CA ASP A 11 3.45 -16.65 8.70
C ASP A 11 3.01 -15.30 8.12
N VAL A 12 2.82 -14.30 8.99
CA VAL A 12 2.40 -12.95 8.61
C VAL A 12 3.59 -12.02 8.68
N ARG A 13 3.82 -11.29 7.57
CA ARG A 13 4.88 -10.29 7.42
C ARG A 13 4.25 -8.95 7.09
N ILE A 14 4.42 -7.97 7.96
CA ILE A 14 3.85 -6.63 7.80
C ILE A 14 4.97 -5.64 7.46
N GLY A 15 4.82 -4.90 6.37
CA GLY A 15 5.80 -3.91 5.93
C GLY A 15 5.67 -2.60 6.70
N VAL A 16 6.79 -2.04 7.15
CA VAL A 16 6.86 -0.72 7.77
C VAL A 16 8.05 0.05 7.21
N SER A 17 7.97 1.38 7.25
CA SER A 17 9.15 2.22 7.01
C SER A 17 9.74 2.61 8.35
N ASP A 18 11.02 2.35 8.55
CA ASP A 18 11.76 2.73 9.75
C ASP A 18 12.50 4.05 9.50
N VAL A 19 12.12 5.07 10.28
CA VAL A 19 12.68 6.41 10.19
C VAL A 19 14.14 6.44 10.67
N VAL A 20 14.52 5.55 11.60
CA VAL A 20 15.88 5.51 12.17
C VAL A 20 16.87 4.96 11.15
N THR A 21 16.54 3.82 10.53
CA THR A 21 17.38 3.20 9.49
C THR A 21 17.15 3.77 8.10
N ARG A 22 16.07 4.55 7.90
CA ARG A 22 15.63 5.09 6.61
C ARG A 22 15.37 3.98 5.58
N GLY A 23 14.84 2.86 6.05
CA GLY A 23 14.64 1.66 5.24
C GLY A 23 13.26 1.05 5.41
N PHE A 24 12.96 0.07 4.57
CA PHE A 24 11.77 -0.76 4.68
C PHE A 24 12.11 -2.02 5.49
N GLU A 25 11.28 -2.33 6.48
CA GLU A 25 11.42 -3.50 7.33
C GLU A 25 10.15 -4.35 7.33
N TYR A 26 10.33 -5.67 7.47
CA TYR A 26 9.22 -6.58 7.70
C TYR A 26 9.12 -6.91 9.19
N LEU A 27 7.98 -6.58 9.79
CA LEU A 27 7.59 -7.09 11.09
C LEU A 27 7.16 -8.55 10.93
N THR A 28 7.93 -9.46 11.51
CA THR A 28 7.75 -10.92 11.38
C THR A 28 7.76 -11.60 12.74
N LYS A 29 7.34 -12.87 12.81
CA LYS A 29 7.42 -13.67 14.04
C LYS A 29 8.86 -13.89 14.54
N ASP A 30 9.85 -13.86 13.65
CA ASP A 30 11.24 -14.16 13.97
C ASP A 30 11.99 -12.90 14.43
N ALA A 31 11.78 -11.77 13.76
CA ALA A 31 12.42 -10.49 14.11
C ALA A 31 11.69 -9.76 15.24
N TYR A 32 10.35 -9.83 15.29
CA TYR A 32 9.52 -9.12 16.26
C TYR A 32 8.51 -10.07 16.95
N PRO A 33 8.99 -11.13 17.65
CA PRO A 33 8.12 -12.15 18.22
C PRO A 33 7.11 -11.57 19.22
N ASN A 34 7.58 -10.66 20.08
CA ASN A 34 6.84 -10.09 21.21
C ASN A 34 6.05 -8.82 20.85
N LEU A 35 6.22 -8.27 19.65
CA LEU A 35 5.45 -7.13 19.18
C LEU A 35 4.01 -7.58 18.88
N SER A 36 3.00 -6.99 19.50
CA SER A 36 1.61 -7.35 19.20
C SER A 36 1.25 -7.04 17.75
N VAL A 37 0.44 -7.90 17.13
CA VAL A 37 0.02 -7.73 15.74
C VAL A 37 -0.74 -6.42 15.55
N ALA A 38 -1.61 -6.05 16.50
CA ALA A 38 -2.33 -4.78 16.47
C ALA A 38 -1.38 -3.56 16.45
N LYS A 39 -0.26 -3.60 17.20
CA LYS A 39 0.74 -2.52 17.17
C LYS A 39 1.51 -2.51 15.85
N GLY A 40 1.80 -3.68 15.27
CA GLY A 40 2.42 -3.80 13.96
C GLY A 40 1.54 -3.26 12.82
N ILE A 41 0.26 -3.60 12.81
CA ILE A 41 -0.72 -3.06 11.85
C ILE A 41 -0.79 -1.53 11.99
N ARG A 42 -0.93 -1.02 13.21
CA ARG A 42 -0.93 0.44 13.47
C ARG A 42 0.31 1.11 12.91
N ALA A 43 1.48 0.49 13.04
CA ALA A 43 2.73 1.04 12.50
C ALA A 43 2.71 1.06 10.96
N SER A 44 2.24 -0.02 10.34
CA SER A 44 2.14 -0.15 8.88
C SER A 44 1.17 0.82 8.22
N THR A 45 0.20 1.34 8.97
CA THR A 45 -0.80 2.30 8.50
C THR A 45 -0.59 3.71 9.07
N ALA A 46 0.56 3.98 9.71
CA ALA A 46 0.85 5.26 10.33
C ALA A 46 1.37 6.27 9.29
N ILE A 47 0.49 6.71 8.40
CA ILE A 47 0.82 7.69 7.35
C ILE A 47 1.29 8.99 8.04
N PRO A 48 2.50 9.49 7.73
CA PRO A 48 2.99 10.74 8.28
C PRO A 48 2.02 11.88 8.06
N LEU A 49 2.01 12.85 8.98
CA LEU A 49 1.09 14.01 9.04
C LEU A 49 -0.35 13.66 9.43
N LEU A 50 -0.83 12.43 9.20
CA LEU A 50 -2.17 12.00 9.61
C LEU A 50 -2.17 11.24 10.93
N PHE A 51 -1.20 10.34 11.10
CA PHE A 51 -1.10 9.49 12.28
C PHE A 51 0.26 9.65 12.95
N PRO A 52 0.33 9.63 14.29
CA PRO A 52 1.59 9.66 14.99
C PRO A 52 2.40 8.38 14.72
N PRO A 53 3.73 8.47 14.59
CA PRO A 53 4.58 7.31 14.38
C PRO A 53 4.46 6.33 15.56
N VAL A 54 4.75 5.06 15.30
CA VAL A 54 4.77 4.03 16.33
C VAL A 54 6.19 3.82 16.83
N LEU A 55 6.40 4.16 18.10
CA LEU A 55 7.65 3.90 18.81
C LEU A 55 7.70 2.44 19.28
N HIS A 56 8.79 1.76 18.99
CA HIS A 56 9.07 0.43 19.52
C HIS A 56 10.57 0.30 19.79
N GLU A 57 10.92 0.20 21.08
CA GLU A 57 12.31 0.15 21.53
C GLU A 57 13.10 1.39 21.03
N ASP A 58 14.17 1.20 20.27
CA ASP A 58 15.00 2.24 19.67
C ASP A 58 14.56 2.61 18.23
N ARG A 59 13.43 2.07 17.76
CA ARG A 59 12.92 2.28 16.40
C ARG A 59 11.69 3.17 16.34
N ILE A 60 11.52 3.81 15.19
CA ILE A 60 10.40 4.70 14.87
C ILE A 60 9.79 4.23 13.56
N PHE A 61 8.62 3.59 13.64
CA PHE A 61 7.93 3.06 12.47
C PHE A 61 6.81 3.97 11.99
N VAL A 62 6.72 4.12 10.67
CA VAL A 62 5.64 4.79 9.94
C VAL A 62 5.14 3.88 8.81
N ASP A 63 4.15 4.36 8.07
CA ASP A 63 3.52 3.64 6.97
C ASP A 63 4.52 2.98 6.00
N GLY A 64 4.26 1.71 5.66
CA GLY A 64 5.14 0.91 4.80
C GLY A 64 5.18 1.40 3.34
N GLY A 65 4.11 2.04 2.88
CA GLY A 65 3.98 2.55 1.51
C GLY A 65 4.95 3.67 1.15
N LEU A 66 5.61 4.29 2.15
CA LEU A 66 6.65 5.31 1.93
C LEU A 66 7.98 4.77 1.42
N VAL A 67 8.27 3.47 1.56
CA VAL A 67 9.55 2.91 1.10
C VAL A 67 9.34 1.60 0.35
N GLY A 68 8.34 0.80 0.73
CA GLY A 68 8.03 -0.47 0.07
C GLY A 68 6.62 -0.49 -0.46
N GLN A 69 6.48 -0.22 -1.76
CA GLN A 69 5.23 -0.51 -2.46
C GLN A 69 5.24 -1.96 -2.93
N LEU A 70 4.19 -2.67 -2.55
CA LEU A 70 3.93 -4.08 -2.83
C LEU A 70 4.98 -5.06 -2.23
N PRO A 71 4.65 -5.78 -1.15
CA PRO A 71 5.59 -6.63 -0.43
C PRO A 71 5.89 -7.98 -1.14
N ILE A 72 6.13 -7.98 -2.45
CA ILE A 72 6.41 -9.20 -3.23
C ILE A 72 7.68 -9.94 -2.79
N LYS A 73 8.59 -9.23 -2.11
CA LYS A 73 9.82 -9.78 -1.55
C LYS A 73 9.63 -10.41 -0.17
N ALA A 74 8.41 -10.37 0.39
CA ALA A 74 8.12 -10.93 1.69
C ALA A 74 8.37 -12.45 1.72
N PHE A 75 8.09 -13.16 0.62
CA PHE A 75 8.25 -14.61 0.50
C PHE A 75 8.97 -15.00 -0.80
N PRO A 76 10.31 -14.91 -0.84
CA PRO A 76 11.07 -15.16 -2.06
C PRO A 76 10.93 -16.62 -2.51
N GLY A 77 10.68 -16.82 -3.81
CA GLY A 77 10.56 -18.15 -4.43
C GLY A 77 9.19 -18.82 -4.26
N CYS A 78 8.23 -18.16 -3.60
CA CYS A 78 6.86 -18.65 -3.48
C CYS A 78 5.99 -18.19 -4.65
N GLN A 79 5.10 -19.07 -5.12
CA GLN A 79 4.00 -18.62 -5.96
C GLN A 79 3.09 -17.70 -5.15
N SER A 80 2.90 -16.49 -5.65
CA SER A 80 2.25 -15.42 -4.89
C SER A 80 1.20 -14.74 -5.74
N LEU A 81 0.11 -14.34 -5.10
CA LEU A 81 -0.90 -13.47 -5.69
C LEU A 81 -0.74 -12.08 -5.06
N ALA A 82 -0.53 -11.08 -5.88
CA ALA A 82 -0.40 -9.69 -5.46
C ALA A 82 -1.61 -8.88 -5.94
N PHE A 83 -2.05 -7.93 -5.12
CA PHE A 83 -3.15 -7.04 -5.45
C PHE A 83 -2.60 -5.62 -5.59
N THR A 84 -2.86 -4.99 -6.72
CA THR A 84 -2.57 -3.57 -6.94
C THR A 84 -3.88 -2.82 -7.00
N LEU A 85 -3.98 -1.75 -6.20
CA LEU A 85 -5.19 -0.93 -6.13
C LEU A 85 -5.01 0.30 -7.02
N HIS A 86 -6.05 0.62 -7.80
CA HIS A 86 -6.11 1.79 -8.67
C HIS A 86 -7.46 2.48 -8.51
N THR A 87 -7.48 3.80 -8.59
CA THR A 87 -8.70 4.60 -8.52
C THR A 87 -8.88 5.38 -9.83
N ALA A 88 -10.12 5.75 -10.16
CA ALA A 88 -10.42 6.58 -11.33
C ALA A 88 -9.72 7.96 -11.28
N SER A 89 -9.30 8.42 -10.10
CA SER A 89 -8.49 9.62 -9.95
C SER A 89 -7.04 9.43 -10.41
N ASP A 90 -6.53 8.19 -10.41
CA ASP A 90 -5.22 7.91 -10.98
C ASP A 90 -5.23 8.23 -12.48
N ASP A 91 -6.30 7.86 -13.19
CA ASP A 91 -6.44 8.10 -14.64
C ASP A 91 -6.72 9.58 -15.02
N ALA A 92 -6.93 10.45 -14.03
CA ALA A 92 -7.33 11.85 -14.22
C ALA A 92 -6.16 12.86 -14.21
N ASP A 93 -4.91 12.38 -14.21
CA ASP A 93 -3.68 13.19 -14.15
C ASP A 93 -3.49 14.20 -15.32
N ASP A 94 -4.38 14.21 -16.32
CA ASP A 94 -4.42 15.18 -17.43
C ASP A 94 -5.47 16.31 -17.25
N ALA A 95 -6.20 16.37 -16.13
CA ALA A 95 -7.23 17.40 -15.89
C ALA A 95 -6.69 18.65 -15.16
N ASP A 96 -7.22 19.82 -15.52
CA ASP A 96 -6.89 21.13 -14.93
C ASP A 96 -7.09 21.12 -13.40
N PRO A 97 -6.18 21.67 -12.57
CA PRO A 97 -6.28 21.54 -11.11
C PRO A 97 -7.53 22.24 -10.60
N ASP A 98 -8.44 21.48 -10.00
CA ASP A 98 -9.64 22.02 -9.38
C ASP A 98 -9.32 22.61 -8.00
N TYR A 99 -8.94 23.89 -8.00
CA TYR A 99 -8.67 24.67 -6.78
C TYR A 99 -9.89 24.88 -5.88
N SER A 100 -11.11 24.47 -6.29
CA SER A 100 -12.31 24.56 -5.45
C SER A 100 -12.34 23.54 -4.31
N LYS A 101 -11.45 22.54 -4.33
CA LYS A 101 -11.24 21.54 -3.24
C LYS A 101 -10.14 21.93 -2.25
N ALA A 102 -9.76 23.21 -2.18
CA ALA A 102 -8.76 23.75 -1.25
C ALA A 102 -9.21 23.69 0.23
N SER A 103 -9.28 22.47 0.76
CA SER A 103 -9.54 22.16 2.17
C SER A 103 -8.26 21.71 2.86
N LEU A 104 -8.23 21.74 4.20
CA LEU A 104 -7.11 21.20 4.97
C LEU A 104 -6.85 19.72 4.62
N LEU A 105 -7.91 18.94 4.35
CA LEU A 105 -7.79 17.55 3.90
C LEU A 105 -7.17 17.47 2.51
N GLY A 106 -7.58 18.32 1.57
CA GLY A 106 -6.96 18.41 0.24
C GLY A 106 -5.47 18.76 0.30
N TYR A 107 -5.07 19.62 1.25
CA TYR A 107 -3.66 19.92 1.48
C TYR A 107 -2.89 18.73 2.08
N LEU A 108 -3.45 18.06 3.09
CA LEU A 108 -2.82 16.88 3.70
C LEU A 108 -2.67 15.73 2.70
N GLN A 109 -3.71 15.48 1.90
CA GLN A 109 -3.71 14.59 0.74
C GLN A 109 -2.55 14.92 -0.20
N ALA A 110 -2.45 16.16 -0.66
CA ALA A 110 -1.39 16.57 -1.58
C ALA A 110 0.02 16.36 -0.98
N ASN A 111 0.21 16.62 0.32
CA ASN A 111 1.50 16.36 0.97
C ASN A 111 1.81 14.87 1.09
N ALA A 112 0.80 14.05 1.41
CA ALA A 112 0.98 12.61 1.46
C ALA A 112 1.28 12.05 0.06
N ASP A 113 0.55 12.48 -0.98
CA ASP A 113 0.80 12.10 -2.37
C ASP A 113 2.20 12.51 -2.83
N MET A 114 2.65 13.72 -2.48
CA MET A 114 4.02 14.16 -2.74
C MET A 114 5.04 13.28 -2.01
N LEU A 115 4.78 12.86 -0.77
CA LEU A 115 5.68 11.95 -0.02
C LEU A 115 5.75 10.57 -0.69
N PHE A 116 4.62 9.99 -1.09
CA PHE A 116 4.57 8.72 -1.82
C PHE A 116 5.25 8.84 -3.21
N SER A 117 5.05 9.96 -3.90
CA SER A 117 5.68 10.22 -5.20
C SER A 117 7.21 10.34 -5.07
N CYS A 118 7.71 11.00 -4.02
CA CYS A 118 9.14 11.11 -3.73
C CYS A 118 9.76 9.74 -3.41
N ALA A 119 9.08 8.95 -2.59
CA ALA A 119 9.47 7.59 -2.26
C ALA A 119 9.69 6.71 -3.51
N GLN A 120 8.79 6.85 -4.49
CA GLN A 120 8.88 6.16 -5.77
C GLN A 120 9.99 6.74 -6.67
N HIS A 121 10.25 8.05 -6.61
CA HIS A 121 11.23 8.75 -7.46
C HIS A 121 12.70 8.48 -7.09
N ALA A 122 13.01 8.06 -5.85
CA ALA A 122 14.36 7.65 -5.47
C ALA A 122 14.89 6.44 -6.28
N GLY A 123 14.03 5.79 -7.09
CA GLY A 123 14.37 4.78 -8.11
C GLY A 123 14.65 5.29 -9.53
N GLY A 124 14.65 6.61 -9.77
CA GLY A 124 15.06 7.23 -11.03
C GLY A 124 13.95 8.01 -11.75
N ASP A 125 14.30 9.26 -12.07
CA ASP A 125 13.78 10.28 -13.01
C ASP A 125 12.43 10.07 -13.74
N GLY A 126 11.55 11.07 -13.58
CA GLY A 126 10.52 11.52 -14.52
C GLY A 126 9.32 10.60 -14.74
N ASP A 127 8.13 11.14 -14.49
CA ASP A 127 6.81 10.61 -14.88
C ASP A 127 6.24 9.50 -13.97
N ALA A 128 5.66 9.94 -12.84
CA ALA A 128 5.10 9.10 -11.77
C ALA A 128 3.91 8.23 -12.23
N HIS A 129 3.15 8.70 -13.23
CA HIS A 129 1.93 8.05 -13.68
C HIS A 129 2.22 6.84 -14.59
N LYS A 130 3.08 6.99 -15.61
CA LYS A 130 3.48 5.88 -16.49
C LYS A 130 4.34 4.81 -15.79
N LYS A 131 5.08 5.16 -14.73
CA LYS A 131 5.92 4.20 -14.00
C LYS A 131 5.17 3.35 -12.98
N ARG A 132 3.97 3.71 -12.51
CA ARG A 132 3.15 2.80 -11.67
C ARG A 132 2.97 1.45 -12.37
N VAL A 133 2.53 1.47 -13.62
CA VAL A 133 2.34 0.23 -14.40
C VAL A 133 3.68 -0.38 -14.82
N THR A 134 4.68 0.43 -15.20
CA THR A 134 5.95 -0.07 -15.77
C THR A 134 6.93 -0.62 -14.72
N GLY A 135 7.02 0.02 -13.55
CA GLY A 135 7.85 -0.43 -12.42
C GLY A 135 7.32 -1.69 -11.76
N HIS A 136 6.00 -1.80 -11.62
CA HIS A 136 5.34 -3.04 -11.19
C HIS A 136 5.59 -4.15 -12.22
N LYS A 137 5.37 -3.90 -13.52
CA LYS A 137 5.65 -4.91 -14.57
C LYS A 137 7.11 -5.36 -14.58
N LYS A 138 8.07 -4.46 -14.36
CA LYS A 138 9.50 -4.81 -14.30
C LYS A 138 9.84 -5.62 -13.05
N ALA A 139 9.35 -5.22 -11.87
CA ALA A 139 9.52 -5.99 -10.63
C ALA A 139 8.87 -7.38 -10.71
N MET A 140 7.73 -7.50 -11.41
CA MET A 140 7.04 -8.77 -11.67
C MET A 140 7.78 -9.66 -12.67
N GLN A 141 8.43 -9.07 -13.68
CA GLN A 141 9.30 -9.81 -14.60
C GLN A 141 10.53 -10.39 -13.90
N GLU A 142 11.08 -9.67 -12.91
CA GLU A 142 12.21 -10.13 -12.10
C GLU A 142 11.81 -11.18 -11.04
N HIS A 143 10.56 -11.15 -10.56
CA HIS A 143 10.02 -12.11 -9.60
C HIS A 143 9.14 -13.17 -10.26
N HIS A 144 9.78 -14.18 -10.86
CA HIS A 144 9.09 -15.37 -11.40
C HIS A 144 8.15 -16.00 -10.37
N GLY A 145 6.87 -16.17 -10.72
CA GLY A 145 5.86 -16.82 -9.88
C GLY A 145 4.90 -15.88 -9.14
N VAL A 146 4.96 -14.58 -9.38
CA VAL A 146 3.96 -13.63 -8.85
C VAL A 146 2.90 -13.32 -9.92
N SER A 147 1.64 -13.61 -9.61
CA SER A 147 0.48 -13.18 -10.38
C SER A 147 -0.07 -11.89 -9.79
N VAL A 148 -0.44 -10.92 -10.62
CA VAL A 148 -0.98 -9.63 -10.17
C VAL A 148 -2.44 -9.52 -10.54
N VAL A 149 -3.27 -9.11 -9.59
CA VAL A 149 -4.64 -8.68 -9.83
C VAL A 149 -4.71 -7.18 -9.66
N GLU A 150 -5.06 -6.49 -10.74
CA GLU A 150 -5.41 -5.08 -10.70
C GLU A 150 -6.84 -4.96 -10.18
N VAL A 151 -7.01 -4.20 -9.11
CA VAL A 151 -8.30 -3.95 -8.47
C VAL A 151 -8.67 -2.49 -8.70
N ASP A 152 -9.75 -2.30 -9.45
CA ASP A 152 -10.39 -1.02 -9.66
C ASP A 152 -11.19 -0.66 -8.40
N CYS A 153 -10.87 0.46 -7.76
CA CYS A 153 -11.55 0.98 -6.58
C CYS A 153 -12.57 2.07 -6.91
N GLY A 154 -12.84 2.34 -8.19
CA GLY A 154 -13.74 3.40 -8.63
C GLY A 154 -13.25 4.78 -8.22
N ASP A 155 -14.15 5.65 -7.75
CA ASP A 155 -13.88 7.02 -7.31
C ASP A 155 -13.44 7.13 -5.83
N CYS A 156 -13.13 6.00 -5.18
CA CYS A 156 -12.77 5.97 -3.76
C CYS A 156 -11.30 6.35 -3.55
N SER A 157 -11.04 7.61 -3.18
CA SER A 157 -9.70 8.10 -2.87
C SER A 157 -9.06 7.40 -1.66
N VAL A 158 -7.72 7.37 -1.63
CA VAL A 158 -6.89 6.86 -0.53
C VAL A 158 -7.23 7.51 0.82
N PHE A 159 -7.66 8.77 0.83
CA PHE A 159 -8.00 9.51 2.05
C PHE A 159 -9.49 9.83 2.14
N GLU A 160 -10.32 8.88 1.71
CA GLU A 160 -11.78 8.96 1.89
C GLU A 160 -12.13 9.08 3.37
N ALA A 161 -12.54 10.28 3.79
CA ALA A 161 -12.94 10.57 5.16
C ALA A 161 -14.43 10.30 5.40
N GLU A 162 -15.24 10.22 4.34
CA GLU A 162 -16.69 10.01 4.40
C GLU A 162 -17.06 8.62 3.87
N MET A 163 -16.75 7.59 4.66
CA MET A 163 -17.06 6.21 4.30
C MET A 163 -18.52 5.85 4.67
N THR A 164 -19.44 5.96 3.71
CA THR A 164 -20.81 5.46 3.88
C THR A 164 -20.87 3.93 3.75
N ALA A 165 -21.91 3.31 4.31
CA ALA A 165 -22.11 1.86 4.20
C ALA A 165 -22.27 1.41 2.73
N GLU A 166 -22.91 2.23 1.90
CA GLU A 166 -23.07 1.99 0.46
C GLU A 166 -21.71 2.04 -0.25
N ARG A 167 -20.88 3.05 0.04
CA ARG A 167 -19.55 3.20 -0.56
C ARG A 167 -18.63 2.05 -0.15
N ALA A 168 -18.65 1.65 1.12
CA ALA A 168 -17.92 0.48 1.60
C ALA A 168 -18.37 -0.81 0.89
N ALA A 169 -19.67 -1.01 0.67
CA ALA A 169 -20.19 -2.15 -0.09
C ALA A 169 -19.75 -2.12 -1.55
N ASN A 170 -19.71 -0.93 -2.18
CA ASN A 170 -19.24 -0.77 -3.55
C ASN A 170 -17.76 -1.14 -3.70
N ILE A 171 -16.88 -0.72 -2.78
CA ILE A 171 -15.46 -1.09 -2.80
C ILE A 171 -15.27 -2.62 -2.74
N VAL A 172 -16.04 -3.29 -1.86
CA VAL A 172 -16.00 -4.75 -1.76
C VAL A 172 -16.45 -5.41 -3.07
N GLU A 173 -17.53 -4.90 -3.67
CA GLU A 173 -18.06 -5.39 -4.95
C GLU A 173 -17.08 -5.17 -6.10
N PHE A 174 -16.36 -4.04 -6.15
CA PHE A 174 -15.35 -3.79 -7.17
C PHE A 174 -14.16 -4.76 -7.03
N GLY A 175 -13.74 -5.05 -5.79
CA GLY A 175 -12.74 -6.07 -5.50
C GLY A 175 -13.17 -7.45 -6.01
N TYR A 176 -14.42 -7.85 -5.75
CA TYR A 176 -14.96 -9.12 -6.22
C TYR A 176 -14.98 -9.22 -7.75
N LYS A 177 -15.47 -8.18 -8.43
CA LYS A 177 -15.49 -8.11 -9.91
C LYS A 177 -14.10 -8.16 -10.52
N SER A 178 -13.13 -7.48 -9.91
CA SER A 178 -11.73 -7.48 -10.38
C SER A 178 -11.12 -8.88 -10.33
N ILE A 179 -11.43 -9.64 -9.26
CA ILE A 179 -11.00 -11.04 -9.13
C ILE A 179 -11.71 -11.96 -10.12
N ASP A 180 -13.02 -11.79 -10.31
CA ASP A 180 -13.77 -12.59 -11.28
C ASP A 180 -13.25 -12.38 -12.72
N ARG A 181 -12.95 -11.14 -13.10
CA ARG A 181 -12.30 -10.82 -14.38
C ARG A 181 -10.94 -11.50 -14.51
N PHE A 182 -10.10 -11.41 -13.48
CA PHE A 182 -8.79 -12.06 -13.47
C PHE A 182 -8.87 -13.58 -13.63
N LEU A 183 -9.84 -14.23 -12.97
CA LEU A 183 -10.02 -15.69 -13.05
C LEU A 183 -10.64 -16.14 -14.37
N THR A 184 -11.53 -15.34 -14.96
CA THR A 184 -12.26 -15.69 -16.19
C THR A 184 -11.57 -15.24 -17.47
N GLY A 185 -10.58 -14.33 -17.38
CA GLY A 185 -9.89 -13.75 -18.53
C GLY A 185 -10.78 -12.87 -19.39
N LYS A 186 -11.85 -12.31 -18.81
CA LYS A 186 -12.76 -11.38 -19.50
C LYS A 186 -12.42 -9.96 -19.08
N ASP A 187 -11.93 -9.17 -20.04
CA ASP A 187 -11.81 -7.71 -19.93
C ASP A 187 -13.20 -7.04 -20.05
#